data_AF-A0A1U7EZH1-F1
#
_entry.id   AF-A0A1U7EZH1-F1
#
_cell.length_a   1.000
_cell.length_b   1.000
_cell.length_c   1.000
_cell.angle_alpha   90.00
_cell.angle_beta   90.00
_cell.angle_gamma   90.00
#
_symmetry.space_group_name_H-M   'P 1'
#
loop_
_entity.id
_entity.type
_entity.pdbx_description
1 polymer ?
#
loop_
_entity_poly.entity_id
_entity_poly.type
_entity_poly.pdbx_seq_one_letter_code
_entity_poly.pdbx_strand_id
1 'polypeptide(L)'
;MIRVVLAAVLATALVGVSLPAAERAEADRNTALATGELAAVAETAEELAAENDPVTSGTGAASTDIIVDSPSGVFAAGGSLIIDSKLRWVPKDGPEQSVETAVRLNTTEPIQITGQSRLRLSLITGSDGEPTVSIERVHGGNGRAAAEG
;
A
#
# COMPACT_ATOMS: atom_id res chain seq x y z
N MET A 1 6.75 55.49 -0.77
CA MET A 1 7.57 54.41 -0.18
C MET A 1 6.79 53.52 0.79
N ILE A 2 6.00 54.06 1.73
CA ILE A 2 5.23 53.27 2.71
C ILE A 2 4.32 52.19 2.08
N ARG A 3 3.70 52.47 0.93
CA ARG A 3 2.82 51.52 0.22
C ARG A 3 3.53 50.24 -0.27
N VAL A 4 4.82 50.34 -0.63
CA VAL A 4 5.59 49.19 -1.14
C VAL A 4 6.02 48.28 0.01
N VAL A 5 6.43 48.87 1.14
CA VAL A 5 6.79 48.13 2.36
C VAL A 5 5.57 47.39 2.92
N LEU A 6 4.41 48.06 2.95
CA LEU A 6 3.17 47.45 3.45
C LEU A 6 2.72 46.29 2.55
N ALA A 7 2.83 46.43 1.23
CA ALA A 7 2.53 45.35 0.29
C ALA A 7 3.49 44.16 0.44
N ALA A 8 4.79 44.41 0.64
CA ALA A 8 5.78 43.37 0.85
C ALA A 8 5.55 42.58 2.15
N VAL A 9 5.26 43.27 3.26
CA VAL A 9 4.95 42.64 4.56
C VAL A 9 3.63 41.86 4.50
N LEU A 10 2.62 42.38 3.80
CA LEU A 10 1.34 41.68 3.62
C LEU A 10 1.51 40.42 2.78
N ALA A 11 2.34 40.46 1.74
CA ALA A 11 2.64 39.31 0.88
C ALA A 11 3.37 38.20 1.65
N THR A 12 4.39 38.52 2.45
CA THR A 12 5.07 37.50 3.29
C THR A 12 4.17 36.96 4.39
N ALA A 13 3.30 37.79 4.98
CA ALA A 13 2.31 37.33 5.97
C ALA A 13 1.29 36.35 5.37
N LEU A 14 0.84 36.60 4.13
CA LEU A 14 -0.09 35.71 3.40
C LEU A 14 0.58 34.38 2.98
N VAL A 15 1.85 34.42 2.58
CA VAL A 15 2.62 33.23 2.22
C VAL A 15 2.94 32.37 3.45
N GLY A 16 3.29 32.99 4.58
CA GLY A 16 3.62 32.27 5.82
C GLY A 16 2.45 31.51 6.45
N VAL A 17 1.20 31.98 6.23
CA VAL A 17 -0.02 31.34 6.77
C VAL A 17 -0.56 30.23 5.87
N SER A 18 -0.27 30.26 4.56
CA SER A 18 -0.85 29.32 3.59
C SER A 18 -0.07 28.02 3.43
N LEU A 19 1.24 28.02 3.69
CA LEU A 19 2.09 26.84 3.59
C LEU A 19 1.68 25.68 4.53
N PRO A 20 1.46 25.90 5.85
CA PRO A 20 1.14 24.80 6.76
C PRO A 20 -0.22 24.14 6.50
N ALA A 21 -1.15 24.88 5.88
CA ALA A 21 -2.48 24.37 5.55
C ALA A 21 -2.45 23.46 4.31
N ALA A 22 -1.63 23.82 3.31
CA ALA A 22 -1.44 23.00 2.12
C ALA A 22 -0.75 21.66 2.47
N GLU A 23 0.30 21.71 3.29
CA GLU A 23 1.03 20.52 3.74
C GLU A 23 0.13 19.52 4.50
N ARG A 24 -0.78 20.01 5.36
CA ARG A 24 -1.72 19.15 6.08
C ARG A 24 -2.76 18.52 5.16
N ALA A 25 -3.30 19.28 4.20
CA ALA A 25 -4.27 18.77 3.24
C ALA A 25 -3.66 17.67 2.35
N GLU A 26 -2.39 17.82 1.97
CA GLU A 26 -1.65 16.80 1.24
C GLU A 26 -1.40 15.53 2.07
N ALA A 27 -1.01 15.68 3.33
CA ALA A 27 -0.79 14.55 4.25
C ALA A 27 -2.07 13.76 4.52
N ASP A 28 -3.19 14.44 4.74
CA ASP A 28 -4.51 13.81 4.95
C ASP A 28 -4.94 13.04 3.69
N ARG A 29 -4.73 13.64 2.51
CA ARG A 29 -5.04 12.98 1.23
C ARG A 29 -4.18 11.75 1.01
N ASN A 30 -2.88 11.80 1.30
CA ASN A 30 -1.99 10.64 1.17
C ASN A 30 -2.39 9.51 2.10
N THR A 31 -2.76 9.85 3.33
CA THR A 31 -3.24 8.87 4.31
C THR A 31 -4.51 8.20 3.83
N ALA A 32 -5.45 8.95 3.24
CA ALA A 32 -6.67 8.40 2.67
C ALA A 32 -6.40 7.48 1.48
N LEU A 33 -5.49 7.86 0.56
CA LEU A 33 -5.11 7.04 -0.58
C LEU A 33 -4.42 5.74 -0.14
N ALA A 34 -3.42 5.83 0.74
CA ALA A 34 -2.70 4.66 1.24
C ALA A 34 -3.62 3.71 2.00
N THR A 35 -4.50 4.23 2.86
CA THR A 35 -5.48 3.41 3.59
C THR A 35 -6.47 2.74 2.62
N GLY A 36 -6.87 3.43 1.55
CA GLY A 36 -7.73 2.86 0.50
C GLY A 36 -7.07 1.68 -0.23
N GLU A 37 -5.79 1.80 -0.56
CA GLU A 37 -5.01 0.72 -1.20
C GLU A 37 -4.86 -0.49 -0.26
N LEU A 38 -4.58 -0.27 1.03
CA LEU A 38 -4.53 -1.36 2.01
C LEU A 38 -5.91 -2.02 2.21
N ALA A 39 -6.99 -1.24 2.20
CA ALA A 39 -8.35 -1.76 2.31
C ALA A 39 -8.71 -2.65 1.10
N ALA A 40 -8.29 -2.27 -0.11
CA ALA A 40 -8.51 -3.10 -1.31
C ALA A 40 -7.78 -4.45 -1.24
N VAL A 41 -6.57 -4.47 -0.67
CA VAL A 41 -5.84 -5.73 -0.41
C VAL A 41 -6.59 -6.59 0.60
N ALA A 42 -7.08 -6.00 1.70
CA ALA A 42 -7.84 -6.71 2.73
C ALA A 42 -9.14 -7.31 2.16
N GLU A 43 -9.91 -6.51 1.42
CA GLU A 43 -11.15 -6.94 0.77
C GLU A 43 -10.91 -8.09 -0.20
N THR A 44 -9.88 -7.99 -1.05
CA THR A 44 -9.54 -9.07 -1.99
C THR A 44 -9.13 -10.36 -1.26
N ALA A 45 -8.40 -10.24 -0.15
CA ALA A 45 -8.01 -11.40 0.66
C ALA A 45 -9.23 -12.06 1.32
N GLU A 46 -10.18 -11.26 1.78
CA GLU A 46 -11.44 -11.73 2.39
C GLU A 46 -12.36 -12.38 1.36
N GLU A 47 -12.52 -11.78 0.18
CA GLU A 47 -13.28 -12.35 -0.95
C GLU A 47 -12.67 -13.69 -1.39
N LEU A 48 -11.35 -13.75 -1.55
CA LEU A 48 -10.66 -14.98 -1.92
C LEU A 48 -10.94 -16.11 -0.92
N ALA A 49 -10.93 -15.81 0.38
CA ALA A 49 -11.21 -16.77 1.44
C ALA A 49 -12.69 -17.13 1.57
N ALA A 50 -13.60 -16.21 1.25
CA ALA A 50 -15.04 -16.46 1.30
C ALA A 50 -15.53 -17.33 0.14
N GLU A 51 -14.91 -17.20 -1.04
CA GLU A 51 -15.36 -17.84 -2.27
C GLU A 51 -14.63 -19.15 -2.62
N ASN A 52 -13.48 -19.41 -1.99
CA ASN A 52 -12.62 -20.53 -2.36
C ASN A 52 -12.26 -21.41 -1.15
N ASP A 53 -12.12 -22.71 -1.40
CA ASP A 53 -11.61 -23.64 -0.40
C ASP A 53 -10.07 -23.54 -0.31
N PRO A 54 -9.49 -23.43 0.90
CA PRO A 54 -8.04 -23.40 1.07
C PRO A 54 -7.43 -24.75 0.72
N VAL A 55 -6.32 -24.74 -0.02
CA VAL A 55 -5.57 -25.95 -0.36
C VAL A 55 -4.19 -25.96 0.28
N THR A 56 -3.58 -27.13 0.42
CA THR A 56 -2.19 -27.23 0.87
C THR A 56 -1.26 -26.50 -0.11
N SER A 57 -0.31 -25.75 0.45
CA SER A 57 0.71 -25.02 -0.32
C SER A 57 1.45 -25.95 -1.31
N GLY A 58 1.70 -25.44 -2.51
CA GLY A 58 2.32 -26.21 -3.61
C GLY A 58 1.32 -27.01 -4.47
N THR A 59 0.05 -27.08 -4.06
CA THR A 59 -1.06 -27.49 -4.93
C THR A 59 -1.62 -26.24 -5.62
N GLY A 60 -2.26 -26.37 -6.79
CA GLY A 60 -2.82 -25.22 -7.53
C GLY A 60 -3.88 -24.46 -6.74
N ALA A 61 -3.44 -23.53 -5.89
CA ALA A 61 -4.27 -22.73 -5.01
C ALA A 61 -5.08 -21.70 -5.79
N ALA A 62 -6.24 -21.34 -5.25
CA ALA A 62 -6.97 -20.18 -5.71
C ALA A 62 -6.07 -18.95 -5.53
N SER A 63 -5.79 -18.25 -6.63
CA SER A 63 -4.87 -17.12 -6.63
C SER A 63 -5.40 -15.98 -7.47
N THR A 64 -5.15 -14.76 -7.03
CA THR A 64 -5.49 -13.54 -7.76
C THR A 64 -4.32 -12.56 -7.75
N ASP A 65 -4.11 -11.86 -8.86
CA ASP A 65 -3.07 -10.84 -9.00
C ASP A 65 -3.72 -9.46 -8.87
N ILE A 66 -3.24 -8.65 -7.92
CA ILE A 66 -3.66 -7.26 -7.74
C ILE A 66 -2.50 -6.30 -7.97
N ILE A 67 -2.84 -5.07 -8.33
CA ILE A 67 -1.89 -3.96 -8.45
C ILE A 67 -2.14 -3.04 -7.27
N VAL A 68 -1.10 -2.75 -6.52
CA VAL A 68 -1.13 -1.82 -5.40
C VAL A 68 -0.22 -0.65 -5.73
N ASP A 69 -0.71 0.57 -5.52
CA ASP A 69 0.09 1.79 -5.70
C ASP A 69 0.38 2.45 -4.35
N SER A 70 1.65 2.76 -4.11
CA SER A 70 2.05 3.52 -2.92
C SER A 70 2.20 4.98 -3.31
N PRO A 71 1.65 5.94 -2.55
CA PRO A 71 1.80 7.36 -2.85
C PRO A 71 3.27 7.75 -3.07
N SER A 72 3.64 7.98 -4.33
CA SER A 72 5.01 8.27 -4.71
C SER A 72 5.34 9.74 -4.51
N GLY A 73 6.55 10.02 -4.00
CA GLY A 73 6.95 11.33 -3.47
C GLY A 73 7.15 12.45 -4.50
N VAL A 74 6.62 12.35 -5.72
CA VAL A 74 6.83 13.37 -6.77
C VAL A 74 6.02 14.64 -6.51
N PHE A 75 4.83 14.51 -5.90
CA PHE A 75 3.93 15.64 -5.60
C PHE A 75 3.34 15.60 -4.19
N ALA A 76 3.85 14.73 -3.31
CA ALA A 76 3.30 14.53 -1.97
C ALA A 76 4.36 13.98 -1.01
N ALA A 77 4.17 14.11 0.31
CA ALA A 77 5.01 13.43 1.29
C ALA A 77 4.86 11.90 1.11
N GLY A 78 5.85 11.26 0.50
CA GLY A 78 5.80 9.83 0.18
C GLY A 78 5.76 8.93 1.42
N GLY A 79 5.89 7.62 1.22
CA GLY A 79 5.96 6.66 2.32
C GLY A 79 6.09 5.23 1.83
N SER A 80 5.76 4.27 2.68
CA SER A 80 5.85 2.84 2.38
C SER A 80 4.62 2.09 2.87
N LEU A 81 4.01 1.31 1.97
CA LEU A 81 3.07 0.28 2.40
C LEU A 81 3.89 -0.95 2.79
N ILE A 82 3.67 -1.46 3.99
CA ILE A 82 4.32 -2.65 4.55
C ILE A 82 3.26 -3.73 4.70
N ILE A 83 3.50 -4.87 4.06
CA ILE A 83 2.64 -6.05 4.12
C ILE A 83 3.44 -7.17 4.79
N ASP A 84 2.99 -7.58 5.97
CA ASP A 84 3.53 -8.72 6.71
C ASP A 84 2.39 -9.64 7.18
N SER A 85 2.21 -9.83 8.49
CA SER A 85 0.97 -10.39 9.05
C SER A 85 -0.12 -9.32 9.22
N LYS A 86 0.21 -8.06 8.94
CA LYS A 86 -0.66 -6.89 8.98
C LYS A 86 -0.44 -6.03 7.73
N LEU A 87 -1.42 -5.17 7.45
CA LEU A 87 -1.38 -4.19 6.39
C LEU A 87 -1.12 -2.82 7.00
N ARG A 88 0.04 -2.21 6.70
CA ARG A 88 0.51 -1.00 7.39
C ARG A 88 0.97 0.06 6.40
N TRP A 89 0.61 1.31 6.65
CA TRP A 89 1.10 2.48 5.94
C TRP A 89 2.05 3.24 6.87
N VAL A 90 3.30 3.38 6.42
CA VAL A 90 4.33 4.17 7.10
C VAL A 90 4.57 5.43 6.27
N PRO A 91 3.94 6.56 6.61
CA PRO A 91 4.23 7.82 5.94
C PRO A 91 5.67 8.25 6.25
N LYS A 92 6.28 9.03 5.35
CA LYS A 92 7.60 9.63 5.61
C LYS A 92 7.59 10.52 6.84
N ASP A 93 6.51 11.25 7.04
CA ASP A 93 6.28 12.16 8.15
C ASP A 93 4.88 11.86 8.74
N GLY A 94 4.81 11.61 10.04
CA GLY A 94 3.54 11.36 10.74
C GLY A 94 3.40 9.94 11.33
N PRO A 95 2.23 9.61 11.88
CA PRO A 95 1.99 8.33 12.54
C PRO A 95 1.75 7.21 11.52
N GLU A 96 2.23 6.01 11.85
CA GLU A 96 1.87 4.77 11.16
C GLU A 96 0.36 4.52 11.26
N GLN A 97 -0.22 3.99 10.19
CA GLN A 97 -1.61 3.56 10.11
C GLN A 97 -1.67 2.08 9.75
N SER A 98 -2.68 1.37 10.23
CA SER A 98 -2.86 -0.05 9.95
C SER A 98 -4.30 -0.37 9.59
N VAL A 99 -4.47 -1.29 8.64
CA VAL A 99 -5.76 -1.90 8.31
C VAL A 99 -5.78 -3.32 8.85
N GLU A 100 -6.84 -3.66 9.57
CA GLU A 100 -7.10 -5.03 10.00
C GLU A 100 -7.73 -5.82 8.86
N THR A 101 -7.49 -7.13 8.84
CA THR A 101 -8.14 -8.05 7.92
C THR A 101 -8.74 -9.21 8.71
N ALA A 102 -9.90 -9.69 8.27
CA ALA A 102 -10.57 -10.81 8.89
C ALA A 102 -9.86 -12.16 8.62
N VAL A 103 -8.99 -12.21 7.61
CA VAL A 103 -8.24 -13.41 7.21
C VAL A 103 -6.78 -13.27 7.58
N ARG A 104 -6.13 -14.39 7.94
CA ARG A 104 -4.70 -14.35 8.24
C ARG A 104 -3.88 -14.12 7.00
N LEU A 105 -2.95 -13.19 7.08
CA LEU A 105 -1.97 -12.93 6.04
C LEU A 105 -0.65 -13.64 6.36
N ASN A 106 -0.05 -14.21 5.34
CA ASN A 106 1.28 -14.76 5.41
C ASN A 106 2.13 -14.21 4.27
N THR A 107 3.34 -13.79 4.59
CA THR A 107 4.36 -13.36 3.63
C THR A 107 5.65 -14.09 3.96
N THR A 108 6.40 -14.52 2.94
CA THR A 108 7.72 -15.15 3.17
C THR A 108 8.69 -14.16 3.78
N GLU A 109 8.65 -12.91 3.30
CA GLU A 109 9.39 -11.77 3.81
C GLU A 109 8.47 -10.55 3.80
N PRO A 110 8.64 -9.59 4.75
CA PRO A 110 7.87 -8.35 4.72
C PRO A 110 8.00 -7.63 3.38
N ILE A 111 6.86 -7.35 2.74
CA ILE A 111 6.83 -6.69 1.43
C ILE A 111 6.71 -5.18 1.65
N GLN A 112 7.75 -4.43 1.28
CA GLN A 112 7.76 -2.97 1.32
C GLN A 112 7.50 -2.37 -0.07
N ILE A 113 6.36 -1.68 -0.24
CA ILE A 113 5.91 -1.06 -1.49
C ILE A 113 6.12 0.46 -1.43
N THR A 114 6.98 0.97 -2.31
CA THR A 114 7.32 2.40 -2.44
C THR A 114 6.85 3.03 -3.77
N GLY A 115 6.13 2.25 -4.57
CA GLY A 115 5.46 2.66 -5.80
C GLY A 115 4.65 1.50 -6.35
N GLN A 116 4.12 1.62 -7.57
CA GLN A 116 3.28 0.59 -8.16
C GLN A 116 3.95 -0.80 -8.14
N SER A 117 3.27 -1.78 -7.55
CA SER A 117 3.74 -3.16 -7.42
C SER A 117 2.61 -4.14 -7.71
N ARG A 118 2.93 -5.26 -8.35
CA ARG A 118 1.98 -6.37 -8.51
C ARG A 118 2.17 -7.37 -7.38
N LEU A 119 1.08 -7.72 -6.72
CA LEU A 119 1.02 -8.74 -5.69
C LEU A 119 0.20 -9.91 -6.19
N ARG A 120 0.61 -11.12 -5.84
CA ARG A 120 -0.19 -12.32 -5.96
C ARG A 120 -0.66 -12.74 -4.59
N LEU A 121 -1.97 -12.88 -4.44
CA LEU A 121 -2.64 -13.42 -3.26
C LEU A 121 -3.02 -14.85 -3.58
N SER A 122 -2.66 -15.80 -2.72
CA SER A 122 -3.02 -17.21 -2.88
C SER A 122 -3.62 -17.75 -1.58
N LEU A 123 -4.77 -18.39 -1.65
CA LEU A 123 -5.40 -19.00 -0.48
C LEU A 123 -4.81 -20.38 -0.22
N ILE A 124 -4.14 -20.52 0.91
CA ILE A 124 -3.52 -21.76 1.35
C ILE A 124 -4.04 -22.19 2.71
N THR A 125 -3.89 -23.47 3.02
CA THR A 125 -4.05 -23.99 4.37
C THR A 125 -2.81 -23.62 5.20
N GLY A 126 -3.01 -22.89 6.29
CA GLY A 126 -1.96 -22.56 7.25
C GLY A 126 -1.43 -23.79 7.99
N SER A 127 -0.32 -23.63 8.70
CA SER A 127 0.32 -24.71 9.48
C SER A 127 -0.57 -25.27 10.58
N ASP A 128 -1.56 -24.50 11.04
CA ASP A 128 -2.56 -24.87 12.03
C ASP A 128 -3.87 -25.37 11.42
N GLY A 129 -3.96 -25.49 10.10
CA GLY A 129 -5.16 -25.93 9.38
C GLY A 129 -6.12 -24.80 9.01
N GLU A 130 -5.84 -23.57 9.43
CA GLU A 130 -6.71 -22.41 9.19
C GLU A 130 -6.47 -21.77 7.80
N PRO A 131 -7.50 -21.20 7.16
CA PRO A 131 -7.34 -20.49 5.90
C PRO A 131 -6.39 -19.30 6.07
N THR A 132 -5.38 -19.24 5.21
CA THR A 132 -4.34 -18.21 5.24
C THR A 132 -4.09 -17.70 3.82
N VAL A 133 -4.11 -16.38 3.64
CA VAL A 133 -3.77 -15.76 2.36
C VAL A 133 -2.26 -15.51 2.32
N SER A 134 -1.58 -16.26 1.46
CA SER A 134 -0.18 -16.04 1.14
C SER A 134 -0.05 -14.89 0.14
N ILE A 135 0.72 -13.86 0.50
CA ILE A 135 0.97 -12.71 -0.36
C ILE A 135 2.42 -12.75 -0.82
N GLU A 136 2.62 -12.65 -2.13
CA GLU A 136 3.94 -12.57 -2.74
C GLU A 136 4.02 -11.41 -3.75
N ARG A 137 5.20 -10.80 -3.88
CA ARG A 137 5.45 -9.81 -4.93
C ARG A 137 5.75 -10.53 -6.24
N VAL A 138 4.96 -10.25 -7.26
CA VAL A 138 5.23 -10.69 -8.62
C VAL A 138 6.25 -9.75 -9.22
N HIS A 139 7.51 -10.17 -9.25
CA HIS A 139 8.53 -9.46 -10.02
C HIS A 139 8.20 -9.63 -11.50
N GLY A 140 8.15 -8.52 -12.25
CA GLY A 140 7.88 -8.52 -13.69
C GLY A 140 8.95 -9.30 -14.44
N GLY A 141 8.77 -10.62 -14.56
CA GLY A 141 9.57 -11.49 -15.39
C GLY A 141 9.20 -11.28 -16.84
N ASN A 142 9.98 -10.45 -17.55
CA ASN A 142 10.13 -10.62 -18.98
C ASN A 142 10.94 -11.91 -19.20
N GLY A 143 10.26 -13.06 -19.15
CA GLY A 143 10.85 -14.40 -19.20
C GLY A 143 10.25 -15.24 -20.32
N ARG A 144 10.38 -14.77 -21.57
CA ARG A 144 10.24 -15.62 -22.76
C ARG A 144 11.62 -16.12 -23.17
N ALA A 145 11.97 -17.35 -22.78
CA ALA A 145 12.90 -18.31 -23.41
C ALA A 145 13.10 -19.47 -22.40
N ALA A 146 13.03 -20.76 -22.72
CA ALA A 146 13.09 -21.44 -24.00
C ALA A 146 12.26 -22.73 -23.96
N ALA A 147 11.63 -23.04 -25.09
CA ALA A 147 11.45 -24.43 -25.49
C ALA A 147 12.83 -25.06 -25.69
N GLU A 148 12.98 -26.32 -25.27
CA GLU A 148 13.85 -27.38 -25.80
C GLU A 148 14.34 -28.28 -24.65
N GLY A 149 14.08 -29.58 -24.81
CA GLY A 149 14.40 -30.69 -23.91
C GLY A 149 13.50 -31.87 -24.20
#